data_AF-A0A3E1BQD2-F1
#
_entry.id   AF-A0A3E1BQD2-F1
#
_cell.length_a   1.000
_cell.length_b   1.000
_cell.length_c   1.000
_cell.angle_alpha   90.00
_cell.angle_beta   90.00
_cell.angle_gamma   90.00
#
_symmetry.space_group_name_H-M   'P 1'
#
loop_
_entity.id
_entity.type
_entity.pdbx_description
1 polymer ?
#
loop_
_entity_poly.entity_id
_entity_poly.type
_entity_poly.pdbx_seq_one_letter_code
_entity_poly.pdbx_strand_id
1 'polypeptide(L)'
;MQSAKILAPDPMWPDPALPDAASPDPAWPDPAWEVEAVLAWHDDNAKAAIRSLLDDCKHLRQQLALAERAMSRGMTRGWTPRYKRDAL
;
A
#
# COMPACT_ATOMS: atom_id res chain seq x y z
N MET A 1 32.43 -28.52 -21.60
CA MET A 1 32.52 -27.78 -22.88
C MET A 1 31.19 -27.88 -23.58
N GLN A 2 30.65 -26.73 -24.00
CA GLN A 2 29.66 -26.45 -25.08
C GLN A 2 28.36 -27.30 -25.11
N SER A 3 27.20 -26.74 -24.78
CA SER A 3 26.33 -25.84 -25.59
C SER A 3 25.56 -26.55 -26.71
N ALA A 4 24.24 -26.64 -26.53
CA ALA A 4 23.22 -26.68 -27.59
C ALA A 4 21.98 -25.98 -26.98
N LYS A 5 21.73 -24.70 -27.30
CA LYS A 5 20.86 -24.18 -28.39
C LYS A 5 19.49 -24.89 -28.47
N ILE A 6 18.32 -24.27 -28.62
CA ILE A 6 17.76 -22.91 -28.81
C ILE A 6 16.24 -23.15 -28.68
N LEU A 7 15.47 -22.20 -28.12
CA LEU A 7 14.30 -21.57 -28.73
C LEU A 7 13.49 -20.85 -27.64
N ALA A 8 13.63 -19.52 -27.59
CA ALA A 8 12.62 -18.68 -26.98
C ALA A 8 11.45 -18.58 -27.98
N PRO A 9 10.20 -18.87 -27.60
CA PRO A 9 9.04 -18.35 -28.31
C PRO A 9 8.68 -16.95 -27.79
N ASP A 10 8.26 -16.11 -28.73
CA ASP A 10 8.05 -14.66 -28.68
C ASP A 10 7.34 -14.10 -27.43
N PRO A 11 7.62 -12.82 -27.08
CA PRO A 11 6.87 -12.12 -26.04
C PRO A 11 5.41 -11.99 -26.52
N MET A 12 4.50 -12.69 -25.85
CA MET A 12 3.05 -12.48 -25.95
C MET A 12 2.69 -11.11 -25.38
N TRP A 13 3.01 -10.04 -26.13
CA TRP A 13 2.47 -8.73 -25.84
C TRP A 13 0.98 -8.73 -26.22
N PRO A 14 0.06 -8.33 -25.33
CA PRO A 14 -1.36 -8.31 -25.68
C PRO A 14 -1.68 -7.23 -26.72
N ASP A 15 -2.57 -7.57 -27.64
CA ASP A 15 -3.08 -6.73 -28.73
C ASP A 15 -3.74 -5.44 -28.17
N PRO A 16 -3.32 -4.22 -28.58
CA PRO A 16 -3.76 -2.96 -27.93
C PRO A 16 -5.18 -2.50 -28.30
N ALA A 17 -6.05 -3.40 -28.79
CA ALA A 17 -7.34 -3.03 -29.39
C ALA A 17 -8.59 -3.52 -28.63
N LEU A 18 -8.50 -3.85 -27.33
CA LEU A 18 -9.68 -4.11 -26.51
C LEU A 18 -10.08 -2.87 -25.68
N PRO A 19 -11.27 -2.28 -25.89
CA PRO A 19 -11.69 -1.10 -25.13
C PRO A 19 -12.28 -1.48 -23.77
N ASP A 20 -11.80 -0.77 -22.74
CA ASP A 20 -12.49 -0.40 -21.50
C ASP A 20 -12.89 -1.49 -20.49
N ALA A 21 -12.14 -2.60 -20.42
CA ALA A 21 -12.03 -3.32 -19.16
C ALA A 21 -10.91 -2.66 -18.36
N ALA A 22 -11.25 -1.73 -17.47
CA ALA A 22 -10.33 -1.25 -16.46
C ALA A 22 -9.70 -2.48 -15.79
N SER A 23 -8.44 -2.75 -16.14
CA SER A 23 -7.65 -3.77 -15.46
C SER A 23 -7.84 -3.55 -13.96
N PRO A 24 -8.29 -4.54 -13.17
CA PRO A 24 -8.25 -4.37 -11.72
C PRO A 24 -6.81 -4.02 -11.40
N ASP A 25 -6.58 -2.81 -10.86
CA ASP A 25 -5.23 -2.33 -10.54
C ASP A 25 -4.57 -3.37 -9.65
N PRO A 26 -3.59 -4.15 -10.14
CA PRO A 26 -3.10 -5.32 -9.43
C PRO A 26 -2.12 -4.95 -8.30
N ALA A 27 -1.97 -3.65 -7.98
CA ALA A 27 -1.01 -3.18 -7.01
C ALA A 27 -1.49 -3.24 -5.55
N TRP A 28 -2.80 -3.34 -5.30
CA TRP A 28 -3.35 -3.28 -3.94
C TRP A 28 -4.28 -4.46 -3.66
N PRO A 29 -4.11 -5.15 -2.52
CA PRO A 29 -5.00 -6.23 -2.13
C PRO A 29 -6.45 -5.74 -2.04
N ASP A 30 -7.41 -6.64 -2.27
CA ASP A 30 -8.82 -6.37 -2.00
C ASP A 30 -9.00 -5.94 -0.54
N PRO A 31 -9.63 -4.78 -0.25
CA PRO A 31 -9.88 -4.34 1.12
C PRO A 31 -10.56 -5.39 2.00
N ALA A 32 -11.42 -6.25 1.43
CA ALA A 32 -12.03 -7.34 2.17
C ALA A 32 -10.98 -8.35 2.64
N TRP A 33 -10.03 -8.71 1.76
CA TRP A 33 -8.93 -9.61 2.10
C TRP A 33 -7.99 -9.01 3.15
N GLU A 34 -7.71 -7.70 3.11
CA GLU A 34 -6.87 -7.04 4.12
C GLU A 34 -7.48 -7.10 5.52
N VAL A 35 -8.79 -6.91 5.63
CA VAL A 35 -9.51 -7.00 6.91
C VAL A 35 -9.41 -8.42 7.48
N GLU A 36 -9.65 -9.44 6.65
CA GLU A 36 -9.54 -10.84 7.05
C GLU A 36 -8.10 -11.20 7.46
N ALA A 37 -7.10 -10.70 6.74
CA ALA A 37 -5.69 -10.92 7.09
C ALA A 37 -5.33 -10.32 8.47
N VAL A 38 -5.84 -9.13 8.78
CA VAL A 38 -5.64 -8.50 10.09
C VAL A 38 -6.39 -9.26 11.19
N LEU A 39 -7.62 -9.71 10.94
CA LEU A 39 -8.38 -10.51 11.90
C LEU A 39 -7.69 -11.84 12.19
N ALA A 40 -7.20 -12.54 11.17
CA ALA A 40 -6.48 -13.80 11.32
C ALA A 40 -5.20 -13.65 12.15
N TRP A 41 -4.48 -12.52 12.04
CA TRP A 41 -3.32 -12.24 12.89
C TRP A 41 -3.67 -12.06 14.38
N HIS A 42 -4.92 -11.74 14.67
CA HIS A 42 -5.45 -11.51 16.01
C HIS A 42 -6.35 -12.64 16.53
N ASP A 43 -6.22 -13.87 16.01
CA ASP A 43 -7.06 -15.02 16.37
C ASP A 43 -8.57 -14.71 16.23
N ASP A 44 -8.94 -14.00 15.16
CA ASP A 44 -10.29 -13.50 14.88
C ASP A 44 -10.86 -12.57 15.97
N ASN A 45 -10.02 -12.06 16.87
CA ASN A 45 -10.41 -11.10 17.89
C ASN A 45 -10.45 -9.68 17.32
N ALA A 46 -11.60 -9.31 16.76
CA ALA A 46 -11.84 -7.98 16.18
C ALA A 46 -11.52 -6.82 17.15
N LYS A 47 -11.75 -6.98 18.46
CA LYS A 47 -11.44 -5.93 19.44
C LYS A 47 -9.93 -5.74 19.61
N ALA A 48 -9.17 -6.83 19.64
CA ALA A 48 -7.71 -6.77 19.70
C ALA A 48 -7.13 -6.15 18.42
N ALA A 49 -7.68 -6.52 17.25
CA ALA A 49 -7.31 -5.93 15.97
C ALA A 49 -7.54 -4.42 15.91
N ILE A 50 -8.76 -3.97 16.22
CA ILE A 50 -9.09 -2.54 16.26
C ILE A 50 -8.20 -1.81 17.26
N ARG A 51 -7.91 -2.43 18.42
CA ARG A 51 -7.04 -1.81 19.42
C ARG A 51 -5.62 -1.61 18.89
N SER A 52 -5.05 -2.62 18.22
CA SER A 52 -3.72 -2.53 17.60
C SER A 52 -3.69 -1.41 16.56
N LEU A 53 -4.64 -1.39 15.63
CA LEU A 53 -4.72 -0.37 14.59
C LEU A 53 -4.85 1.05 15.16
N LEU A 54 -5.61 1.22 16.25
CA LEU A 54 -5.71 2.51 16.94
C LEU A 54 -4.39 2.93 17.57
N ASP A 55 -3.63 2.00 18.13
CA ASP A 55 -2.32 2.29 18.73
C ASP A 55 -1.26 2.57 17.65
N ASP A 56 -1.27 1.84 16.52
CA ASP A 56 -0.45 2.12 15.34
C ASP A 56 -0.74 3.51 14.77
N CYS A 57 -2.03 3.86 14.64
CA CYS A 57 -2.44 5.19 14.19
C CYS A 57 -1.96 6.32 15.14
N LYS A 58 -1.85 6.07 16.45
CA LYS A 58 -1.29 7.05 17.39
C LYS A 58 0.22 7.15 17.21
N HIS A 59 0.91 6.02 17.08
CA HIS A 59 2.34 5.97 16.84
C HIS A 59 2.73 6.72 15.55
N LEU A 60 2.03 6.47 14.44
CA LEU A 60 2.27 7.16 13.17
C LEU A 60 2.06 8.68 13.28
N ARG A 61 1.03 9.13 14.01
CA ARG A 61 0.83 10.57 14.25
C ARG A 61 1.96 11.18 15.09
N GLN A 62 2.50 10.44 16.06
CA GLN A 62 3.65 10.89 16.83
C GLN A 62 4.90 11.00 15.95
N GLN A 63 5.16 10.01 15.09
CA GLN A 63 6.28 10.05 14.14
C GLN A 63 6.15 11.22 13.16
N LEU A 64 4.95 11.48 12.64
CA LEU A 64 4.69 12.65 11.79
C LEU A 64 4.95 13.97 12.53
N ALA A 65 4.56 14.09 13.80
CA ALA A 65 4.82 15.28 14.60
C ALA A 65 6.31 15.49 14.89
N LEU A 66 7.06 14.41 15.09
CA LEU A 66 8.51 14.47 15.23
C LEU A 66 9.17 14.89 13.92
N ALA A 67 8.76 14.31 12.80
CA ALA A 67 9.27 14.65 11.47
C ALA A 67 8.97 16.11 11.10
N GLU A 68 7.76 16.60 11.37
CA GLU A 68 7.39 18.00 11.16
C GLU A 68 8.28 18.97 11.94
N ARG A 69 8.62 18.63 13.19
CA ARG A 69 9.49 19.46 14.03
C ARG A 69 10.97 19.38 13.63
N ALA A 70 11.41 18.23 13.12
CA ALA A 70 12.79 18.02 12.71
C ALA A 70 13.09 18.63 11.33
N MET A 71 12.12 18.65 10.42
CA MET A 71 12.28 19.19 9.07
C MET A 71 11.99 20.69 9.02
N SER A 72 12.84 21.44 8.32
CA SER A 72 12.56 22.86 8.08
C SER A 72 11.48 23.03 7.00
N ARG A 73 10.69 24.11 7.10
CA ARG A 73 9.66 24.44 6.07
C ARG A 73 10.24 24.62 4.67
N GLY A 74 11.51 25.05 4.58
CA GLY A 74 12.23 25.17 3.31
C GLY A 74 12.57 23.82 2.69
N MET A 75 12.95 22.83 3.51
CA MET A 75 13.24 21.46 3.06
C MET A 75 11.99 20.79 2.48
N THR A 76 10.83 20.97 3.12
CA THR A 76 9.57 20.37 2.67
C THR A 76 8.85 21.17 1.57
N ARG A 77 9.47 22.25 1.05
CA ARG A 77 8.87 23.17 0.07
C ARG A 77 7.48 23.68 0.52
N GLY A 78 7.33 23.96 1.81
CA GLY A 78 6.08 24.43 2.40
C GLY A 78 5.03 23.34 2.67
N TRP A 79 5.32 22.06 2.39
CA TRP A 79 4.42 20.97 2.77
C TRP A 79 4.31 20.85 4.29
N THR A 80 3.09 20.61 4.76
CA THR A 80 2.76 20.38 6.17
C THR A 80 1.85 19.16 6.30
N PRO A 81 2.07 18.29 7.30
CA PRO A 81 1.29 17.07 7.47
C PRO A 81 -0.16 17.36 7.88
N ARG A 82 -1.08 16.52 7.41
CA ARG A 82 -2.50 16.56 7.77
C ARG A 82 -2.82 15.37 8.67
N TYR A 83 -3.07 15.62 9.95
CA TYR A 83 -3.25 14.57 10.96
C TYR A 83 -4.65 13.91 10.96
N LYS A 84 -5.61 14.55 10.30
CA LYS A 84 -6.99 14.08 10.16
C LYS A 84 -7.28 13.86 8.68
N ARG A 85 -7.97 12.78 8.37
CA ARG A 85 -8.54 12.54 7.04
C ARG A 85 -9.69 13.51 6.83
N ASP A 86 -9.86 13.99 5.60
CA ASP A 86 -11.10 14.68 5.22
C ASP A 86 -12.27 13.70 5.39
N ALA A 87 -13.28 14.08 6.15
CA ALA A 87 -14.50 13.30 6.23
C ALA A 87 -15.20 13.36 4.87
N LEU A 88 -15.53 12.20 4.31
CA LEU A 88 -16.39 12.07 3.13
C LEU A 88 -17.84 12.37 3.50
#